data_AF-A0A8H7N7I6-F1
#
_entry.id   AF-A0A8H7N7I6-F1
#
_cell.length_a   1.000
_cell.length_b   1.000
_cell.length_c   1.000
_cell.angle_alpha   90.00
_cell.angle_beta   90.00
_cell.angle_gamma   90.00
#
_symmetry.space_group_name_H-M   'P 1'
#
loop_
_entity.id
_entity.type
_entity.pdbx_description
1 polymer ?
#
loop_
_entity_poly.entity_id
_entity_poly.type
_entity_poly.pdbx_seq_one_letter_code
_entity_poly.pdbx_strand_id
1 'polypeptide(L)'
;MAVGIVVGLAVGLTFGLRDKFSSDGSNGTDSSSLYPVGSYSFESTLQNISTACTSRSSTWRCYPYSQGSNATFFWSISRSGSSYNVSSSENPFAPSFTNKTATLLDEGKPTERLSFAFDTSRTIIPSEPITPTNRAAKCTYSSTLFQATIWTRRSGGRELSDVDDLLKTKAGKKFVAWPGDVQVLQMRPYKAGAPNCEDTDGNKITDVQGGYGDCSCEYSSF
;
A
#
# COMPACT_ATOMS: atom_id res chain seq x y z
N MET A 1 67.87 36.92 -63.10
CA MET A 1 67.04 35.72 -63.29
C MET A 1 66.82 35.07 -61.93
N ALA A 2 65.56 34.75 -61.59
CA ALA A 2 65.16 33.99 -60.41
C ALA A 2 65.88 32.61 -60.38
N VAL A 3 66.08 31.87 -59.29
CA VAL A 3 65.18 31.31 -58.24
C VAL A 3 66.16 30.81 -57.14
N GLY A 4 66.06 31.03 -55.82
CA GLY A 4 65.01 30.68 -54.85
C GLY A 4 65.38 29.38 -54.11
N ILE A 5 65.85 29.43 -52.84
CA ILE A 5 65.83 28.28 -51.90
C ILE A 5 65.52 28.76 -50.47
N VAL A 6 64.57 28.02 -49.87
CA VAL A 6 63.91 28.14 -48.57
C VAL A 6 64.66 27.35 -47.50
N VAL A 7 64.75 27.86 -46.26
CA VAL A 7 64.71 27.03 -45.05
C VAL A 7 63.87 27.75 -44.00
N GLY A 8 62.78 27.08 -43.57
CA GLY A 8 61.76 27.59 -42.66
C GLY A 8 62.05 27.39 -41.17
N LEU A 9 61.42 28.26 -40.39
CA LEU A 9 61.33 28.30 -38.93
C LEU A 9 60.32 27.28 -38.39
N ALA A 10 60.51 26.85 -37.14
CA ALA A 10 59.66 27.18 -35.98
C ALA A 10 59.51 26.00 -35.00
N VAL A 11 59.81 26.31 -33.74
CA VAL A 11 59.72 25.46 -32.56
C VAL A 11 58.28 25.48 -32.05
N GLY A 12 57.72 24.31 -31.73
CA GLY A 12 56.37 24.16 -31.18
C GLY A 12 56.29 24.59 -29.70
N LEU A 13 55.24 25.34 -29.36
CA LEU A 13 54.81 25.64 -27.98
C LEU A 13 53.43 25.02 -27.77
N THR A 14 53.30 24.07 -26.84
CA THR A 14 52.01 23.61 -26.33
C THR A 14 51.66 24.42 -25.08
N PHE A 15 50.55 25.15 -25.11
CA PHE A 15 49.97 25.84 -23.96
C PHE A 15 48.96 24.92 -23.26
N GLY A 16 49.15 24.70 -21.97
CA GLY A 16 48.16 24.13 -21.05
C GLY A 16 47.99 25.04 -19.84
N LEU A 17 46.84 25.69 -19.73
CA LEU A 17 46.32 26.44 -18.57
C LEU A 17 44.79 26.22 -18.57
N ARG A 18 44.19 25.52 -17.58
CA ARG A 18 43.74 25.92 -16.23
C ARG A 18 42.36 26.59 -16.20
N ASP A 19 41.37 25.93 -15.58
CA ASP A 19 40.40 26.43 -14.56
C ASP A 19 39.43 25.27 -14.22
N LYS A 20 39.16 24.84 -12.97
CA LYS A 20 38.64 25.46 -11.73
C LYS A 20 37.09 25.49 -11.67
N PHE A 21 36.57 24.62 -10.78
CA PHE A 21 35.21 24.49 -10.22
C PHE A 21 34.04 24.06 -11.12
N SER A 22 33.57 22.82 -10.91
CA SER A 22 32.19 22.57 -10.48
C SER A 22 32.11 21.29 -9.66
N SER A 23 31.56 21.44 -8.47
CA SER A 23 31.26 20.38 -7.51
C SER A 23 30.20 19.47 -8.09
N ASP A 24 30.58 18.25 -8.48
CA ASP A 24 29.60 17.21 -8.75
C ASP A 24 29.32 16.47 -7.43
N GLY A 25 28.10 16.65 -6.95
CA GLY A 25 27.65 16.19 -5.65
C GLY A 25 27.58 14.66 -5.61
N SER A 26 28.62 14.05 -5.08
CA SER A 26 28.49 12.77 -4.39
C SER A 26 27.64 12.95 -3.14
N ASN A 27 26.34 12.64 -3.24
CA ASN A 27 25.44 12.17 -2.18
C ASN A 27 24.00 12.10 -2.73
N GLY A 28 23.23 11.02 -2.63
CA GLY A 28 23.35 9.91 -1.70
C GLY A 28 23.07 8.57 -2.37
N THR A 29 23.81 7.57 -1.88
CA THR A 29 23.36 6.19 -1.69
C THR A 29 22.11 5.80 -2.44
N ASP A 30 22.29 5.11 -3.57
CA ASP A 30 21.45 3.96 -3.89
C ASP A 30 21.49 3.04 -2.66
N SER A 31 20.59 3.27 -1.70
CA SER A 31 20.24 2.20 -0.79
C SER A 31 19.56 1.19 -1.68
N SER A 32 20.28 0.14 -2.09
CA SER A 32 19.64 -1.06 -2.58
C SER A 32 18.68 -1.47 -1.47
N SER A 33 17.40 -1.06 -1.56
CA SER A 33 16.43 -1.37 -0.53
C SER A 33 16.25 -2.88 -0.62
N LEU A 34 16.90 -3.59 0.30
CA LEU A 34 16.82 -5.05 0.36
C LEU A 34 15.35 -5.39 0.52
N TYR A 35 14.84 -6.19 -0.41
CA TYR A 35 13.49 -6.71 -0.32
C TYR A 35 13.27 -7.34 1.06
N PRO A 36 12.11 -7.10 1.70
CA PRO A 36 10.89 -6.48 1.18
C PRO A 36 10.76 -4.96 1.42
N VAL A 37 11.84 -4.22 1.68
CA VAL A 37 11.76 -2.76 1.89
C VAL A 37 11.49 -2.04 0.57
N GLY A 38 10.46 -1.17 0.56
CA GLY A 38 10.06 -0.42 -0.64
C GLY A 38 8.60 0.06 -0.60
N SER A 39 8.16 0.69 -1.68
CA SER A 39 6.78 1.13 -1.88
C SER A 39 6.09 0.26 -2.92
N TYR A 40 4.97 -0.38 -2.55
CA TYR A 40 4.31 -1.37 -3.39
C TYR A 40 2.81 -1.14 -3.60
N SER A 41 2.33 -1.59 -4.75
CA SER A 41 0.91 -1.81 -5.02
C SER A 41 0.58 -3.29 -4.88
N PHE A 42 -0.37 -3.60 -4.01
CA PHE A 42 -0.83 -4.96 -3.71
C PHE A 42 -2.17 -5.19 -4.39
N GLU A 43 -2.17 -5.94 -5.49
CA GLU A 43 -3.39 -6.32 -6.20
C GLU A 43 -4.07 -7.48 -5.47
N SER A 44 -5.38 -7.38 -5.30
CA SER A 44 -6.21 -8.38 -4.64
C SER A 44 -7.60 -8.37 -5.26
N THR A 45 -8.43 -9.32 -4.85
CA THR A 45 -9.85 -9.40 -5.19
C THR A 45 -10.67 -9.48 -3.92
N LEU A 46 -11.86 -8.88 -3.94
CA LEU A 46 -12.81 -8.98 -2.82
C LEU A 46 -13.42 -10.39 -2.80
N GLN A 47 -13.06 -11.19 -1.80
CA GLN A 47 -13.41 -12.60 -1.72
C GLN A 47 -14.73 -12.86 -1.02
N ASN A 48 -14.94 -12.22 0.14
CA ASN A 48 -16.12 -12.47 0.97
C ASN A 48 -16.56 -11.19 1.67
N ILE A 49 -17.87 -11.08 1.87
CA ILE A 49 -18.53 -9.95 2.52
C ILE A 49 -19.52 -10.49 3.53
N SER A 50 -19.31 -10.17 4.80
CA SER A 50 -20.34 -10.33 5.83
C SER A 50 -20.83 -8.96 6.28
N THR A 51 -22.15 -8.79 6.40
CA THR A 51 -22.80 -7.57 6.91
C THR A 51 -23.53 -7.83 8.23
N ALA A 52 -23.30 -8.98 8.86
CA ALA A 52 -24.11 -9.49 9.97
C ALA A 52 -24.03 -8.67 11.27
N CYS A 53 -23.13 -7.68 11.36
CA CYS A 53 -22.96 -6.82 12.54
C CYS A 53 -23.87 -5.60 12.55
N THR A 54 -24.67 -5.39 11.52
CA THR A 54 -25.63 -4.28 11.40
C THR A 54 -26.99 -4.79 10.98
N SER A 55 -28.06 -4.15 11.44
CA SER A 55 -29.43 -4.45 10.99
C SER A 55 -29.70 -4.00 9.55
N ARG A 56 -28.82 -3.17 8.97
CA ARG A 56 -28.94 -2.65 7.61
C ARG A 56 -27.66 -2.91 6.82
N SER A 57 -27.68 -3.90 5.93
CA SER A 57 -26.51 -4.32 5.15
C SER A 57 -25.90 -3.19 4.32
N SER A 58 -26.71 -2.25 3.81
CA SER A 58 -26.23 -1.09 3.06
C SER A 58 -25.29 -0.18 3.87
N THR A 59 -25.28 -0.30 5.20
CA THR A 59 -24.40 0.47 6.09
C THR A 59 -23.05 -0.18 6.33
N TRP A 60 -22.80 -1.41 5.87
CA TRP A 60 -21.47 -2.03 5.82
C TRP A 60 -21.15 -2.43 4.38
N ARG A 61 -20.19 -1.73 3.76
CA ARG A 61 -19.88 -1.90 2.34
C ARG A 61 -18.42 -2.20 2.15
N CYS A 62 -18.09 -3.15 1.29
CA CYS A 62 -16.73 -3.52 0.97
C CYS A 62 -16.43 -3.07 -0.46
N TYR A 63 -15.49 -2.15 -0.67
CA TYR A 63 -15.05 -1.80 -2.03
C TYR A 63 -14.46 -3.04 -2.71
N PRO A 64 -14.66 -3.25 -4.02
CA PRO A 64 -15.36 -2.40 -5.00
C PRO A 64 -16.87 -2.64 -5.08
N TYR A 65 -17.49 -3.13 -4.02
CA TYR A 65 -18.94 -3.38 -3.84
C TYR A 65 -19.48 -4.58 -4.60
N SER A 66 -18.63 -5.29 -5.33
CA SER A 66 -18.92 -6.59 -5.93
C SER A 66 -17.85 -7.59 -5.54
N GLN A 67 -18.28 -8.76 -5.07
CA GLN A 67 -17.38 -9.88 -4.85
C GLN A 67 -16.73 -10.32 -6.17
N GLY A 68 -15.50 -10.82 -6.10
CA GLY A 68 -14.66 -11.20 -7.23
C GLY A 68 -14.00 -10.04 -7.96
N SER A 69 -14.33 -8.79 -7.62
CA SER A 69 -13.76 -7.61 -8.29
C SER A 69 -12.46 -7.14 -7.64
N ASN A 70 -11.60 -6.51 -8.45
CA ASN A 70 -10.24 -6.13 -8.05
C ASN A 70 -10.21 -4.96 -7.07
N ALA A 71 -9.28 -5.02 -6.12
CA ALA A 71 -8.94 -3.95 -5.20
C ALA A 71 -7.41 -3.86 -5.06
N THR A 72 -6.87 -2.64 -5.13
CA THR A 72 -5.43 -2.40 -5.01
C THR A 72 -5.13 -1.59 -3.76
N PHE A 73 -4.24 -2.11 -2.92
CA PHE A 73 -3.72 -1.40 -1.76
C PHE A 73 -2.35 -0.79 -2.07
N PHE A 74 -2.04 0.36 -1.49
CA PHE A 74 -0.77 1.06 -1.71
C PHE A 74 -0.07 1.27 -0.38
N TRP A 75 1.00 0.50 -0.13
CA TRP A 75 1.72 0.56 1.14
C TRP A 75 3.23 0.67 0.92
N SER A 76 3.92 1.25 1.90
CA SER A 76 5.37 1.21 2.00
C SER A 76 5.79 0.33 3.17
N ILE A 77 6.83 -0.44 2.95
CA ILE A 77 7.48 -1.30 3.93
C ILE A 77 8.84 -0.67 4.22
N SER A 78 9.09 -0.36 5.48
CA SER A 78 10.38 0.10 5.98
C SER A 78 10.94 -0.86 7.02
N ARG A 79 12.24 -0.77 7.26
CA ARG A 79 12.92 -1.56 8.29
C ARG A 79 13.66 -0.64 9.24
N SER A 80 13.50 -0.86 10.53
CA SER A 80 14.25 -0.20 11.59
C SER A 80 14.86 -1.27 12.50
N GLY A 81 16.18 -1.46 12.40
CA GLY A 81 16.86 -2.59 13.03
C GLY A 81 16.34 -3.94 12.51
N SER A 82 15.84 -4.78 13.42
CA SER A 82 15.23 -6.08 13.10
C SER A 82 13.72 -6.01 12.83
N SER A 83 13.08 -4.85 13.01
CA SER A 83 11.63 -4.70 12.91
C SER A 83 11.20 -4.13 11.56
N TYR A 84 10.13 -4.68 11.00
CA TYR A 84 9.46 -4.13 9.82
C TYR A 84 8.32 -3.21 10.25
N ASN A 85 8.12 -2.14 9.50
CA ASN A 85 6.98 -1.25 9.66
C ASN A 85 6.30 -1.04 8.32
N VAL A 86 4.97 -0.98 8.34
CA VAL A 86 4.13 -0.76 7.16
C VAL A 86 3.38 0.54 7.34
N SER A 87 3.37 1.37 6.30
CA SER A 87 2.55 2.57 6.23
C SER A 87 1.70 2.52 4.96
N SER A 88 0.49 3.03 5.02
CA SER A 88 -0.32 3.19 3.82
C SER A 88 -0.05 4.52 3.14
N SER A 89 -0.41 4.56 1.88
CA SER A 89 -0.67 5.80 1.16
C SER A 89 -2.16 6.05 1.06
N GLU A 90 -2.52 7.25 0.59
CA GLU A 90 -3.91 7.62 0.36
C GLU A 90 -4.60 6.60 -0.54
N ASN A 91 -5.74 6.09 -0.05
CA ASN A 91 -6.54 5.11 -0.74
C ASN A 91 -8.02 5.39 -0.40
N PRO A 92 -8.90 5.57 -1.41
CA PRO A 92 -10.28 5.99 -1.17
C PRO A 92 -11.14 4.96 -0.43
N PHE A 93 -10.68 3.71 -0.28
CA PHE A 93 -11.46 2.64 0.36
C PHE A 93 -10.75 1.93 1.53
N ALA A 94 -9.44 2.13 1.67
CA ALA A 94 -8.64 1.51 2.73
C ALA A 94 -8.28 2.55 3.81
N PRO A 95 -8.09 2.14 5.07
CA PRO A 95 -7.70 3.07 6.11
C PRO A 95 -6.31 3.65 5.86
N SER A 96 -6.13 4.92 6.21
CA SER A 96 -4.82 5.55 6.31
C SER A 96 -4.14 5.16 7.62
N PHE A 97 -2.89 4.69 7.55
CA PHE A 97 -2.09 4.35 8.72
C PHE A 97 -0.60 4.58 8.48
N THR A 98 0.13 4.85 9.55
CA THR A 98 1.57 5.10 9.50
C THR A 98 2.28 4.24 10.53
N ASN A 99 3.43 3.70 10.14
CA ASN A 99 4.38 3.02 11.01
C ASN A 99 3.76 1.90 11.87
N LYS A 100 2.93 1.05 11.25
CA LYS A 100 2.39 -0.15 11.92
C LYS A 100 3.44 -1.25 11.90
N THR A 101 3.82 -1.71 13.08
CA THR A 101 4.81 -2.79 13.22
C THR A 101 4.27 -4.07 12.60
N ALA A 102 5.09 -4.68 11.74
CA ALA A 102 4.82 -5.98 11.14
C ALA A 102 5.79 -7.02 11.68
N THR A 103 5.26 -8.20 11.97
CA THR A 103 6.04 -9.35 12.41
C THR A 103 6.43 -10.17 11.19
N LEU A 104 7.72 -10.45 11.04
CA LEU A 104 8.20 -11.44 10.07
C LEU A 104 7.97 -12.85 10.64
N LEU A 105 7.27 -13.68 9.88
CA LEU A 105 6.95 -15.05 10.21
C LEU A 105 7.54 -15.98 9.16
N ASP A 106 7.96 -17.18 9.57
CA ASP A 106 8.51 -18.21 8.70
C ASP A 106 9.71 -17.75 7.84
N GLU A 107 10.59 -16.94 8.43
CA GLU A 107 11.81 -16.44 7.79
C GLU A 107 12.59 -17.58 7.10
N GLY A 108 12.98 -17.35 5.86
CA GLY A 108 13.72 -18.31 5.05
C GLY A 108 12.87 -19.36 4.33
N LYS A 109 11.57 -19.51 4.66
CA LYS A 109 10.72 -20.58 4.13
C LYS A 109 9.79 -20.08 3.02
N PRO A 110 9.21 -20.98 2.20
CA PRO A 110 8.21 -20.60 1.20
C PRO A 110 6.97 -19.89 1.79
N THR A 111 6.70 -20.08 3.08
CA THR A 111 5.59 -19.44 3.81
C THR A 111 5.97 -18.13 4.49
N GLU A 112 7.18 -17.60 4.22
CA GLU A 112 7.68 -16.33 4.75
C GLU A 112 6.69 -15.20 4.46
N ARG A 113 6.31 -14.48 5.52
CA ARG A 113 5.31 -13.42 5.43
C ARG A 113 5.49 -12.36 6.50
N LEU A 114 5.13 -11.14 6.15
CA LEU A 114 4.91 -10.05 7.10
C LEU A 114 3.44 -10.05 7.51
N SER A 115 3.17 -9.99 8.81
CA SER A 115 1.80 -9.86 9.33
C SER A 115 1.69 -8.68 10.28
N PHE A 116 0.65 -7.87 10.12
CA PHE A 116 0.32 -6.77 11.01
C PHE A 116 -1.19 -6.65 11.17
N ALA A 117 -1.59 -6.15 12.33
CA ALA A 117 -2.98 -5.88 12.65
C ALA A 117 -3.11 -4.66 13.56
N PHE A 118 -4.21 -3.93 13.45
CA PHE A 118 -4.53 -2.81 14.33
C PHE A 118 -6.02 -2.51 14.30
N ASP A 119 -6.52 -1.91 15.37
CA ASP A 119 -7.88 -1.36 15.41
C ASP A 119 -7.94 0.00 14.73
N THR A 120 -9.01 0.21 13.98
CA THR A 120 -9.33 1.50 13.35
C THR A 120 -10.83 1.75 13.38
N SER A 121 -11.23 3.00 13.12
CA SER A 121 -12.61 3.32 12.81
C SER A 121 -12.81 3.28 11.30
N ARG A 122 -14.01 2.87 10.88
CA ARG A 122 -14.40 2.82 9.47
C ARG A 122 -15.71 3.56 9.27
N THR A 123 -15.68 4.54 8.38
CA THR A 123 -16.87 5.32 8.00
C THR A 123 -17.39 4.84 6.65
N ILE A 124 -18.66 4.50 6.59
CA ILE A 124 -19.35 4.03 5.39
C ILE A 124 -20.44 5.02 5.00
N ILE A 125 -20.49 5.37 3.72
CA ILE A 125 -21.64 6.04 3.12
C ILE A 125 -22.54 4.96 2.50
N PRO A 126 -23.77 4.77 3.00
CA PRO A 126 -24.66 3.76 2.50
C PRO A 126 -24.99 3.94 1.01
N SER A 127 -25.30 2.83 0.33
CA SER A 127 -25.77 2.86 -1.07
C SER A 127 -27.22 3.31 -1.21
N GLU A 128 -27.97 3.26 -0.11
CA GLU A 128 -29.41 3.49 -0.09
C GLU A 128 -29.79 4.41 1.08
N PRO A 129 -30.90 5.15 0.96
CA PRO A 129 -31.37 6.03 2.03
C PRO A 129 -31.63 5.27 3.33
N ILE A 130 -31.10 5.76 4.46
CA ILE A 130 -31.41 5.16 5.76
C ILE A 130 -32.81 5.62 6.22
N THR A 131 -33.14 6.89 6.05
CA THR A 131 -34.41 7.49 6.50
C THR A 131 -35.30 7.88 5.31
N PRO A 132 -36.65 7.93 5.47
CA PRO A 132 -37.58 8.33 4.40
C PRO A 132 -37.31 9.73 3.85
N THR A 133 -36.71 10.61 4.65
CA THR A 133 -36.32 11.97 4.26
C THR A 133 -35.04 12.03 3.43
N ASN A 134 -34.43 10.89 3.08
CA ASN A 134 -33.22 10.79 2.26
C ASN A 134 -32.06 11.69 2.74
N ARG A 135 -31.89 11.80 4.07
CA ARG A 135 -30.75 12.54 4.59
C ARG A 135 -29.49 11.75 4.25
N ALA A 136 -28.52 12.34 3.56
CA ALA A 136 -27.29 11.65 3.24
C ALA A 136 -26.61 11.24 4.55
N ALA A 137 -26.51 9.93 4.78
CA ALA A 137 -26.09 9.38 6.05
C ALA A 137 -24.66 8.85 5.95
N LYS A 138 -23.92 8.95 7.05
CA LYS A 138 -22.64 8.26 7.25
C LYS A 138 -22.76 7.38 8.48
N CYS A 139 -22.24 6.16 8.41
CA CYS A 139 -22.21 5.23 9.52
C CYS A 139 -20.76 4.91 9.89
N THR A 140 -20.39 5.22 11.12
CA THR A 140 -19.05 4.97 11.65
C THR A 140 -19.08 3.72 12.54
N TYR A 141 -18.27 2.74 12.17
CA TYR A 141 -17.97 1.57 12.96
C TYR A 141 -16.64 1.83 13.65
N SER A 142 -16.64 2.02 14.97
CA SER A 142 -15.40 2.03 15.76
C SER A 142 -14.75 0.64 15.75
N SER A 143 -13.67 0.41 16.50
CA SER A 143 -13.01 -0.89 16.77
C SER A 143 -13.17 -1.95 15.65
N THR A 144 -12.80 -1.55 14.44
CA THR A 144 -12.73 -2.41 13.27
C THR A 144 -11.31 -2.90 13.19
N LEU A 145 -11.12 -4.21 13.27
CA LEU A 145 -9.83 -4.84 13.09
C LEU A 145 -9.45 -4.74 11.61
N PHE A 146 -8.33 -4.08 11.33
CA PHE A 146 -7.63 -4.21 10.06
C PHE A 146 -6.47 -5.17 10.27
N GLN A 147 -6.44 -6.26 9.52
CA GLN A 147 -5.36 -7.24 9.52
C GLN A 147 -4.88 -7.46 8.09
N ALA A 148 -3.57 -7.54 7.92
CA ALA A 148 -2.97 -7.89 6.64
C ALA A 148 -1.84 -8.90 6.81
N THR A 149 -1.72 -9.74 5.79
CA THR A 149 -0.65 -10.71 5.63
C THR A 149 -0.07 -10.56 4.23
N ILE A 150 1.25 -10.37 4.16
CA ILE A 150 1.99 -10.12 2.93
C ILE A 150 3.02 -11.23 2.79
N TRP A 151 2.87 -12.09 1.80
CA TRP A 151 3.83 -13.17 1.55
C TRP A 151 5.00 -12.67 0.72
N THR A 152 6.20 -12.96 1.19
CA THR A 152 7.45 -12.51 0.57
C THR A 152 8.07 -13.54 -0.35
N ARG A 153 7.68 -14.81 -0.21
CA ARG A 153 8.21 -15.94 -1.00
C ARG A 153 7.12 -16.83 -1.59
N ARG A 154 5.89 -16.34 -1.64
CA ARG A 154 4.73 -17.08 -2.18
C ARG A 154 3.92 -16.21 -3.11
N SER A 155 3.50 -16.75 -4.25
CA SER A 155 2.59 -16.10 -5.21
C SER A 155 1.67 -17.14 -5.84
N GLY A 156 0.37 -16.86 -5.88
CA GLY A 156 -0.65 -17.81 -6.35
C GLY A 156 -0.65 -19.11 -5.53
N GLY A 157 -0.31 -19.04 -4.24
CA GLY A 157 -0.17 -20.20 -3.36
C GLY A 157 1.06 -21.08 -3.60
N ARG A 158 1.97 -20.69 -4.51
CA ARG A 158 3.21 -21.42 -4.84
C ARG A 158 4.44 -20.64 -4.42
N GLU A 159 5.55 -21.34 -4.20
CA GLU A 159 6.83 -20.70 -3.89
C GLU A 159 7.29 -19.80 -5.05
N LEU A 160 7.82 -18.62 -4.72
CA LEU A 160 8.50 -17.73 -5.65
C LEU A 160 9.96 -18.20 -5.81
N SER A 161 10.29 -18.76 -6.96
CA SER A 161 11.68 -18.94 -7.38
C SER A 161 12.28 -17.57 -7.74
N ASP A 162 13.47 -17.26 -7.24
CA ASP A 162 14.26 -16.09 -7.61
C ASP A 162 13.60 -14.72 -7.30
N VAL A 163 13.34 -14.49 -6.01
CA VAL A 163 12.90 -13.18 -5.47
C VAL A 163 13.82 -12.04 -5.96
N ASP A 164 15.12 -12.30 -6.13
CA ASP A 164 16.10 -11.33 -6.61
C ASP A 164 15.90 -10.88 -8.06
N ASP A 165 15.33 -11.71 -8.94
CA ASP A 165 15.04 -11.35 -10.34
C ASP A 165 13.76 -10.53 -10.46
N LEU A 166 12.78 -10.73 -9.56
CA LEU A 166 11.54 -9.95 -9.49
C LEU A 166 11.79 -8.48 -9.07
N LEU A 167 12.96 -8.20 -8.48
CA LEU A 167 13.39 -6.87 -8.03
C LEU A 167 14.13 -6.06 -9.09
N LYS A 168 14.58 -6.69 -10.19
CA LYS A 168 15.41 -6.05 -11.22
C LYS A 168 14.63 -5.14 -12.17
N THR A 169 13.31 -5.04 -12.04
CA THR A 169 12.49 -4.18 -12.91
C THR A 169 11.50 -3.32 -12.14
N LYS A 170 11.82 -2.02 -12.02
CA LYS A 170 10.98 -0.86 -12.43
C LYS A 170 11.52 0.44 -11.81
N ALA A 171 12.57 0.99 -12.41
CA ALA A 171 12.93 2.38 -12.19
C ALA A 171 11.79 3.30 -12.68
N GLY A 172 11.38 4.28 -11.87
CA GLY A 172 10.47 5.36 -12.28
C GLY A 172 9.00 5.25 -11.87
N LYS A 173 8.56 4.26 -11.08
CA LYS A 173 7.19 4.20 -10.52
C LYS A 173 7.15 4.55 -9.03
N LYS A 174 6.13 5.31 -8.61
CA LYS A 174 5.88 5.63 -7.18
C LYS A 174 5.61 4.37 -6.34
N PHE A 175 4.94 3.38 -6.93
CA PHE A 175 4.69 2.06 -6.35
C PHE A 175 5.04 0.97 -7.36
N VAL A 176 5.79 -0.03 -6.92
CA VAL A 176 6.12 -1.24 -7.70
C VAL A 176 5.07 -2.32 -7.40
N ALA A 177 4.69 -3.15 -8.37
CA ALA A 177 3.76 -4.25 -8.09
C ALA A 177 4.38 -5.23 -7.09
N TRP A 178 3.63 -5.60 -6.06
CA TRP A 178 4.08 -6.61 -5.10
C TRP A 178 4.15 -7.99 -5.80
N PRO A 179 5.29 -8.71 -5.71
CA PRO A 179 5.45 -9.97 -6.43
C PRO A 179 4.75 -11.17 -5.76
N GLY A 180 4.52 -11.10 -4.45
CA GLY A 180 3.94 -12.19 -3.69
C GLY A 180 2.43 -12.07 -3.48
N ASP A 181 1.89 -12.95 -2.64
CA ASP A 181 0.50 -12.93 -2.25
C ASP A 181 0.21 -11.84 -1.20
N VAL A 182 -1.04 -11.40 -1.16
CA VAL A 182 -1.56 -10.54 -0.10
C VAL A 182 -2.92 -11.05 0.37
N GLN A 183 -3.18 -10.92 1.66
CA GLN A 183 -4.49 -11.10 2.27
C GLN A 183 -4.79 -9.92 3.18
N VAL A 184 -6.00 -9.38 3.08
CA VAL A 184 -6.48 -8.29 3.93
C VAL A 184 -7.83 -8.66 4.50
N LEU A 185 -7.99 -8.47 5.80
CA LEU A 185 -9.24 -8.61 6.52
C LEU A 185 -9.58 -7.27 7.17
N GLN A 186 -10.77 -6.75 6.87
CA GLN A 186 -11.41 -5.72 7.68
C GLN A 186 -12.59 -6.35 8.39
N MET A 187 -12.55 -6.44 9.72
CA MET A 187 -13.57 -7.14 10.50
C MET A 187 -14.06 -6.27 11.65
N ARG A 188 -15.37 -6.20 11.83
CA ARG A 188 -16.01 -5.54 12.96
C ARG A 188 -16.77 -6.57 13.78
N PRO A 189 -16.36 -6.84 15.04
CA PRO A 189 -17.05 -7.80 15.87
C PRO A 189 -18.45 -7.29 16.26
N TYR A 190 -19.46 -8.15 16.24
CA TYR A 190 -20.84 -7.79 16.60
C TYR A 190 -20.96 -7.26 18.04
N LYS A 191 -20.13 -7.78 18.95
CA LYS A 191 -20.11 -7.40 20.37
C LYS A 191 -19.74 -5.94 20.60
N ALA A 192 -19.19 -5.27 19.59
CA ALA A 192 -18.85 -3.86 19.69
C ALA A 192 -20.05 -2.92 19.42
N GLY A 193 -21.25 -3.48 19.24
CA GLY A 193 -22.51 -2.75 19.27
C GLY A 193 -22.90 -2.12 17.93
N ALA A 194 -23.98 -1.33 17.98
CA ALA A 194 -24.52 -0.64 16.82
C ALA A 194 -23.52 0.38 16.25
N PRO A 195 -23.49 0.58 14.92
CA PRO A 195 -22.73 1.68 14.33
C PRO A 195 -23.28 3.04 14.77
N ASN A 196 -22.41 4.06 14.77
CA ASN A 196 -22.86 5.43 14.95
C ASN A 196 -23.21 6.02 13.58
N CYS A 197 -24.51 6.14 13.28
CA CYS A 197 -25.00 6.72 12.04
C CYS A 197 -25.49 8.16 12.26
N GLU A 198 -25.10 9.05 11.38
CA GLU A 198 -25.43 10.48 11.42
C GLU A 198 -25.90 10.96 10.05
N ASP A 199 -26.81 11.92 10.02
CA ASP A 199 -27.18 12.64 8.80
C ASP A 199 -26.16 13.72 8.40
N THR A 200 -26.46 14.48 7.34
CA THR A 200 -25.63 15.59 6.85
C THR A 200 -25.43 16.71 7.87
N ASP A 201 -26.39 16.88 8.78
CA ASP A 201 -26.39 17.91 9.81
C ASP A 201 -25.68 17.41 11.09
N GLY A 202 -25.26 16.14 11.12
CA GLY A 202 -24.64 15.50 12.28
C GLY A 202 -25.64 14.93 13.29
N ASN A 203 -26.94 14.93 12.99
CA ASN A 203 -27.94 14.34 13.88
C ASN A 203 -27.87 12.81 13.83
N LYS A 204 -27.94 12.19 15.00
CA LYS A 204 -27.90 10.74 15.14
C LYS A 204 -29.14 10.08 14.53
N ILE A 205 -28.91 9.02 13.77
CA ILE A 205 -29.93 8.12 13.22
C ILE A 205 -29.97 6.86 14.08
N THR A 206 -31.10 6.58 14.72
CA THR A 206 -31.27 5.41 15.60
C THR A 206 -31.89 4.19 14.92
N ASP A 207 -32.25 4.28 13.64
CA ASP A 207 -32.87 3.17 12.90
C ASP A 207 -31.89 2.05 12.51
N VAL A 208 -30.58 2.29 12.67
CA VAL A 208 -29.52 1.32 12.40
C VAL A 208 -29.10 0.71 13.73
N GLN A 209 -29.37 -0.58 13.89
CA GLN A 209 -29.08 -1.34 15.10
C GLN A 209 -27.87 -2.25 14.87
N GLY A 210 -27.28 -2.74 15.96
CA GLY A 210 -26.30 -3.82 15.89
C GLY A 210 -26.94 -5.11 15.41
N GLY A 211 -26.17 -5.92 14.70
CA GLY A 211 -26.57 -7.26 14.27
C GLY A 211 -26.06 -8.35 15.22
N TYR A 212 -26.17 -9.60 14.79
CA TYR A 212 -25.88 -10.80 15.60
C TYR A 212 -24.60 -11.54 15.19
N GLY A 213 -23.95 -11.14 14.11
CA GLY A 213 -22.71 -11.73 13.62
C GLY A 213 -21.69 -10.68 13.22
N ASP A 214 -20.48 -11.08 12.86
CA ASP A 214 -19.43 -10.11 12.53
C ASP A 214 -19.62 -9.56 11.12
N CYS A 215 -19.25 -8.29 10.92
CA CYS A 215 -19.09 -7.78 9.56
C CYS A 215 -17.66 -8.02 9.10
N SER A 216 -17.48 -8.41 7.83
CA SER A 216 -16.14 -8.60 7.25
C SER A 216 -16.08 -8.12 5.80
N CYS A 217 -14.89 -7.66 5.42
CA CYS A 217 -14.45 -7.54 4.03
C CYS A 217 -13.13 -8.30 3.92
N GLU A 218 -13.13 -9.38 3.15
CA GLU A 218 -11.98 -10.25 2.96
C GLU A 218 -11.43 -10.08 1.56
N TYR A 219 -10.13 -9.83 1.46
CA TYR A 219 -9.42 -9.65 0.20
C TYR A 219 -8.27 -10.66 0.09
N SER A 220 -8.07 -11.24 -1.10
CA SER A 220 -7.00 -12.19 -1.40
C SER A 220 -6.51 -12.03 -2.83
N SER A 221 -5.24 -12.35 -3.08
CA SER A 221 -4.64 -12.44 -4.43
C SER A 221 -4.58 -13.85 -5.00
N PHE A 222 -5.03 -14.86 -4.26
CA PHE A 222 -5.01 -16.28 -4.60
C PHE A 222 -6.37 -16.94 -4.37
#